data_AF-A0A9D2MBS5-F1
#
_entry.id   AF-A0A9D2MBS5-F1
#
_cell.length_a   1.000
_cell.length_b   1.000
_cell.length_c   1.000
_cell.angle_alpha   90.00
_cell.angle_beta   90.00
_cell.angle_gamma   90.00
#
_symmetry.space_group_name_H-M   'P 1'
#
loop_
_entity.id
_entity.type
_entity.pdbx_description
1 polymer ?
#
loop_
_entity_poly.entity_id
_entity_poly.type
_entity_poly.pdbx_seq_one_letter_code
_entity_poly.pdbx_strand_id
1 'polypeptide(L)'
;MNAGPKKANLFLIELVLNLLIFALCAAVCVGLLVHARRMSAQSTRLTQAVYLAQSAAETWKATGTQPAEPAAQSGGLELRYTAEGNRLDIAVYQGEELLYELEGVTYLG
;
A
#
# COMPACT_ATOMS: atom_id res chain seq x y z
N MET A 1 -61.77 -13.00 13.97
CA MET A 1 -60.71 -13.82 13.35
C MET A 1 -59.44 -13.63 14.18
N ASN A 2 -59.21 -14.49 15.17
CA ASN A 2 -58.07 -14.33 16.08
C ASN A 2 -56.81 -14.89 15.40
N ALA A 3 -56.08 -14.03 14.69
CA ALA A 3 -54.75 -14.36 14.18
C ALA A 3 -53.80 -14.49 15.39
N GLY A 4 -53.67 -15.72 15.89
CA GLY A 4 -52.94 -16.00 17.12
C GLY A 4 -51.46 -15.56 17.07
N PRO A 5 -50.85 -15.28 18.23
CA PRO A 5 -49.50 -14.71 18.40
C PRO A 5 -48.37 -15.51 17.72
N LYS A 6 -48.63 -16.73 17.26
CA LYS A 6 -47.65 -17.59 16.57
C LYS A 6 -47.27 -17.09 15.17
N LYS A 7 -48.16 -16.41 14.43
CA LYS A 7 -47.84 -15.88 13.08
C LYS A 7 -46.92 -14.65 13.14
N ALA A 8 -47.15 -13.74 14.08
CA ALA A 8 -46.30 -12.56 14.27
C ALA A 8 -44.86 -12.97 14.67
N ASN A 9 -44.72 -14.00 15.51
CA ASN A 9 -43.41 -14.50 15.93
C ASN A 9 -42.63 -15.16 14.76
N LEU A 10 -43.32 -15.85 13.86
CA LEU A 10 -42.72 -16.41 12.64
C LEU A 10 -42.29 -15.32 11.64
N PHE A 11 -43.05 -14.23 11.53
CA PHE A 11 -42.63 -13.11 10.70
C PHE A 11 -41.40 -12.39 11.27
N LEU A 12 -41.36 -12.20 12.60
CA LEU A 12 -40.21 -11.59 13.27
C LEU A 12 -38.95 -12.46 13.14
N ILE A 13 -39.07 -13.79 13.26
CA ILE A 13 -37.91 -14.67 13.11
C ILE A 13 -37.36 -14.66 11.68
N GLU A 14 -38.24 -14.59 10.68
CA GLU A 14 -37.87 -14.48 9.27
C GLU A 14 -37.17 -13.14 8.97
N LEU A 15 -37.68 -12.04 9.52
CA LEU A 15 -37.05 -10.72 9.37
C LEU A 15 -35.66 -10.70 10.01
N VAL A 16 -35.53 -11.24 11.23
CA VAL A 16 -34.23 -11.32 11.93
C VAL A 16 -33.26 -12.19 11.14
N LEU A 17 -33.70 -13.33 10.60
CA LEU A 17 -32.84 -14.21 9.79
C LEU A 17 -32.35 -13.50 8.52
N ASN A 18 -33.23 -12.78 7.81
CA ASN A 18 -32.86 -11.99 6.63
C ASN A 18 -31.86 -10.89 6.98
N LEU A 19 -32.08 -10.19 8.11
CA LEU A 19 -31.16 -9.15 8.58
C LEU A 19 -29.80 -9.74 8.96
N LEU A 20 -29.75 -10.92 9.58
CA LEU A 20 -28.51 -11.61 9.94
C LEU A 20 -27.70 -12.00 8.69
N ILE A 21 -28.36 -12.56 7.68
CA ILE A 21 -27.70 -12.93 6.42
C ILE A 21 -27.19 -11.67 5.71
N PHE A 22 -28.00 -10.62 5.65
CA PHE A 22 -27.61 -9.33 5.06
C PHE A 22 -26.40 -8.73 5.78
N ALA A 23 -26.41 -8.72 7.12
CA ALA A 23 -25.31 -8.23 7.93
C ALA A 23 -24.02 -9.05 7.72
N LEU A 24 -24.12 -10.38 7.62
CA LEU A 24 -22.99 -11.25 7.33
C LEU A 24 -22.37 -10.94 5.96
N CYS A 25 -23.22 -10.84 4.93
CA CYS A 25 -22.77 -10.46 3.59
C CYS A 25 -22.08 -9.08 3.60
N ALA A 26 -22.68 -8.09 4.29
CA ALA A 26 -22.10 -6.76 4.41
C ALA A 26 -20.72 -6.79 5.09
N ALA A 27 -20.57 -7.55 6.17
CA ALA A 27 -19.30 -7.71 6.88
C ALA A 27 -18.21 -8.31 5.99
N VAL A 28 -18.54 -9.36 5.22
CA VAL A 28 -17.61 -9.99 4.28
C VAL A 28 -17.22 -9.01 3.17
N CYS A 29 -18.19 -8.31 2.57
CA CYS A 29 -17.94 -7.34 1.51
C CYS A 29 -17.02 -6.19 1.98
N VAL A 30 -17.26 -5.65 3.18
CA VAL A 30 -16.40 -4.62 3.77
C VAL A 30 -15.01 -5.17 4.08
N GLY A 31 -14.93 -6.40 4.61
CA GLY A 31 -13.64 -7.07 4.88
C GLY A 31 -12.79 -7.20 3.61
N LEU A 32 -13.39 -7.66 2.50
CA LEU A 32 -12.72 -7.76 1.21
C LEU A 32 -12.30 -6.40 0.66
N LEU A 33 -13.17 -5.38 0.75
CA LEU A 33 -12.85 -4.03 0.29
C LEU A 33 -11.70 -3.41 1.09
N VAL A 34 -11.67 -3.61 2.42
CA VAL A 34 -10.56 -3.15 3.26
C VAL A 34 -9.27 -3.86 2.88
N HIS A 35 -9.32 -5.18 2.65
CA HIS A 35 -8.16 -5.94 2.21
C HIS A 35 -7.64 -5.46 0.84
N ALA A 36 -8.54 -5.26 -0.13
CA ALA A 36 -8.20 -4.72 -1.44
C ALA A 36 -7.61 -3.31 -1.35
N ARG A 37 -8.15 -2.44 -0.49
CA ARG A 37 -7.60 -1.09 -0.25
C ARG A 37 -6.21 -1.14 0.37
N ARG A 38 -5.96 -2.04 1.34
CA ARG A 38 -4.63 -2.24 1.92
C ARG A 38 -3.62 -2.70 0.87
N MET A 39 -3.99 -3.69 0.05
CA MET A 39 -3.16 -4.16 -1.05
C MET A 39 -2.87 -3.05 -2.06
N SER A 40 -3.90 -2.28 -2.44
CA SER A 40 -3.74 -1.14 -3.36
C SER A 40 -2.81 -0.06 -2.79
N ALA A 41 -2.93 0.26 -1.50
CA ALA A 41 -2.08 1.23 -0.84
C ALA A 41 -0.62 0.76 -0.79
N GLN A 42 -0.37 -0.53 -0.53
CA GLN A 42 0.96 -1.13 -0.57
C GLN A 42 1.57 -1.06 -1.98
N SER A 43 0.78 -1.37 -3.03
CA SER A 43 1.24 -1.26 -4.42
C SER A 43 1.60 0.19 -4.79
N THR A 44 0.76 1.17 -4.44
CA THR A 44 1.07 2.58 -4.68
C THR A 44 2.34 3.01 -3.96
N ARG A 45 2.52 2.57 -2.70
CA ARG A 45 3.72 2.83 -1.90
C ARG A 45 4.98 2.29 -2.58
N LEU A 46 4.95 1.04 -3.04
CA LEU A 46 6.07 0.41 -3.71
C LEU A 46 6.39 1.10 -5.05
N THR A 47 5.37 1.41 -5.86
CA THR A 47 5.56 2.13 -7.13
C THR A 47 6.24 3.48 -6.90
N GLN A 48 5.85 4.21 -5.86
CA GLN A 48 6.49 5.47 -5.49
C GLN A 48 7.95 5.28 -5.09
N ALA A 49 8.27 4.26 -4.29
CA ALA A 49 9.64 3.95 -3.91
C ALA A 49 10.52 3.59 -5.11
N VAL A 50 10.03 2.79 -6.05
CA VAL A 50 10.74 2.46 -7.30
C VAL A 50 10.99 3.73 -8.12
N TYR A 51 9.98 4.58 -8.27
CA TYR A 51 10.13 5.85 -9.01
C TYR A 51 11.22 6.74 -8.41
N LEU A 52 11.25 6.86 -7.07
CA LEU A 52 12.27 7.64 -6.37
C LEU A 52 13.68 7.07 -6.56
N ALA A 53 13.83 5.75 -6.40
CA ALA A 53 15.12 5.09 -6.60
C ALA A 53 15.63 5.24 -8.04
N GLN A 54 14.74 5.11 -9.04
CA GLN A 54 15.11 5.26 -10.44
C GLN A 54 15.47 6.70 -10.79
N SER A 55 14.69 7.68 -10.34
CA SER A 55 15.00 9.10 -10.57
C SER A 55 16.35 9.48 -9.97
N ALA A 56 16.65 8.97 -8.77
CA ALA A 56 17.95 9.10 -8.15
C ALA A 56 19.06 8.42 -8.97
N ALA A 57 18.83 7.20 -9.47
CA ALA A 57 19.77 6.47 -10.31
C ALA A 57 20.08 7.20 -11.63
N GLU A 58 19.07 7.81 -12.25
CA GLU A 58 19.23 8.60 -13.47
C GLU A 58 20.08 9.85 -13.22
N THR A 59 19.85 10.53 -12.10
CA THR A 59 20.65 11.69 -11.69
C THR A 59 22.11 11.29 -11.45
N TRP A 60 22.36 10.17 -10.77
CA TRP A 60 23.70 9.62 -10.59
C TRP A 60 24.35 9.29 -11.93
N LYS A 61 23.64 8.59 -12.82
CA LYS A 61 24.12 8.23 -14.17
C LYS A 61 24.48 9.45 -15.03
N ALA A 62 23.73 10.54 -14.90
CA ALA A 62 23.93 11.75 -15.71
C ALA A 62 25.04 12.67 -15.20
N THR A 63 25.21 12.74 -13.87
CA THR A 63 26.03 13.79 -13.24
C THR A 63 27.17 13.25 -12.38
N GLY A 64 27.15 11.97 -12.03
CA GLY A 64 28.11 11.34 -11.12
C GLY A 64 28.03 11.87 -9.69
N THR A 65 27.02 12.67 -9.38
CA THR A 65 26.77 13.25 -8.05
C THR A 65 25.60 12.57 -7.38
N GLN A 66 25.71 12.41 -6.06
CA GLN A 66 24.63 11.88 -5.27
C GLN A 66 23.40 12.81 -5.38
N PRO A 67 22.21 12.28 -5.71
CA PRO A 67 21.00 13.08 -5.82
C PRO A 67 20.65 13.71 -4.47
N ALA A 68 20.19 14.96 -4.50
CA ALA A 68 19.65 15.60 -3.31
C ALA A 68 18.48 14.77 -2.75
N GLU A 69 18.34 14.76 -1.42
CA GLU A 69 17.23 14.05 -0.78
C GLU A 69 15.90 14.52 -1.39
N PRO A 70 15.01 13.58 -1.75
CA PRO A 70 13.77 13.97 -2.38
C PRO A 70 12.98 14.86 -1.42
N ALA A 71 12.37 15.90 -1.98
CA ALA A 71 11.57 16.86 -1.22
C ALA A 71 10.58 16.14 -0.30
N ALA A 72 10.28 16.74 0.86
CA ALA A 72 9.42 16.22 1.94
C ALA A 72 8.00 15.73 1.53
N GLN A 73 7.67 15.80 0.24
CA GLN A 73 6.45 15.35 -0.43
C GLN A 73 6.41 13.82 -0.66
N SER A 74 7.49 13.08 -0.38
CA SER A 74 7.61 11.63 -0.60
C SER A 74 6.82 10.74 0.37
N GLY A 75 5.89 11.29 1.15
CA GLY A 75 5.03 10.50 2.05
C GLY A 75 5.78 9.72 3.13
N GLY A 76 6.92 10.25 3.60
CA GLY A 76 7.78 9.60 4.60
C GLY A 76 8.71 8.51 4.06
N LEU A 77 8.93 8.46 2.74
CA LEU A 77 9.97 7.63 2.15
C LEU A 77 11.34 8.31 2.27
N GLU A 78 12.31 7.60 2.81
CA GLU A 78 13.70 8.03 2.98
C GLU A 78 14.61 7.31 2.00
N LEU A 79 15.58 8.01 1.41
CA LEU A 79 16.57 7.42 0.50
C LEU A 79 17.91 7.33 1.21
N ARG A 80 18.55 6.16 1.12
CA ARG A 80 19.93 5.95 1.56
C ARG A 80 20.76 5.55 0.37
N TYR A 81 21.93 6.17 0.30
CA TYR A 81 22.87 6.04 -0.80
C TYR A 81 24.14 5.41 -0.29
N THR A 82 24.57 4.33 -0.92
CA THR A 82 25.85 3.68 -0.64
C THR A 82 26.69 3.74 -1.91
N ALA A 83 27.73 4.57 -1.91
CA ALA A 83 28.63 4.70 -3.04
C ALA A 83 29.89 3.84 -2.85
N GLU A 84 30.17 2.96 -3.81
CA GLU A 84 31.38 2.14 -3.86
C GLU A 84 32.08 2.36 -5.20
N GLY A 85 33.09 3.24 -5.21
CA GLY A 85 33.79 3.64 -6.44
C GLY A 85 32.86 4.34 -7.43
N ASN A 86 32.62 3.72 -8.60
CA ASN A 86 31.75 4.24 -9.65
C ASN A 86 30.30 3.70 -9.58
N ARG A 87 30.01 2.89 -8.56
CA ARG A 87 28.73 2.23 -8.35
C ARG A 87 27.99 2.90 -7.19
N LEU A 88 26.70 3.14 -7.38
CA LEU A 88 25.80 3.65 -6.37
C LEU A 88 24.69 2.62 -6.13
N ASP A 89 24.55 2.21 -4.88
CA ASP A 89 23.39 1.46 -4.42
C ASP A 89 22.41 2.43 -3.74
N ILE A 90 21.11 2.28 -4.05
CA ILE A 90 20.05 3.19 -3.63
C ILE A 90 18.98 2.39 -2.91
N ALA A 91 18.86 2.60 -1.61
CA ALA A 91 17.87 1.94 -0.76
C ALA A 91 16.77 2.92 -0.35
N VAL A 92 15.51 2.51 -0.47
CA VAL A 92 14.33 3.31 -0.12
C VAL A 92 13.65 2.70 1.09
N TYR A 93 13.53 3.48 2.15
CA TYR A 93 12.97 3.08 3.44
C TYR A 93 11.64 3.78 3.68
N GLN A 94 10.75 3.14 4.44
CA GLN A 94 9.65 3.82 5.11
C GLN A 94 9.77 3.60 6.62
N GLY A 95 10.25 4.62 7.34
CA GLY A 95 10.67 4.45 8.73
C GLY A 95 11.84 3.46 8.82
N GLU A 96 11.63 2.32 9.47
CA GLU A 96 12.65 1.27 9.63
C GLU A 96 12.55 0.14 8.59
N GLU A 97 11.46 0.09 7.80
CA GLU A 97 11.23 -0.96 6.80
C GLU A 97 11.94 -0.62 5.48
N LEU A 98 12.84 -1.50 5.02
CA LEU A 98 13.39 -1.43 3.65
C LEU A 98 12.29 -1.81 2.66
N LEU A 99 11.91 -0.86 1.80
CA LEU A 99 10.84 -1.05 0.82
C LEU A 99 11.36 -1.55 -0.53
N TYR A 100 12.48 -0.98 -0.96
CA TYR A 100 13.04 -1.22 -2.28
C TYR A 100 14.52 -0.88 -2.27
N GLU A 101 15.31 -1.65 -2.99
CA GLU A 101 16.74 -1.41 -3.15
C GLU A 101 17.11 -1.57 -4.63
N LEU A 102 17.90 -0.63 -5.11
CA LEU A 102 18.45 -0.61 -6.45
C LEU A 102 19.96 -0.64 -6.35
N GLU A 103 20.52 -1.82 -6.55
CA GLU A 103 21.95 -2.06 -6.51
C GLU A 103 22.60 -1.77 -7.87
N GLY A 104 23.89 -1.40 -7.89
CA GLY A 104 24.68 -1.50 -9.11
C GLY A 104 24.66 -0.30 -10.04
N VAL A 105 24.14 0.85 -9.61
CA VAL A 105 23.99 1.99 -10.52
C VAL A 105 25.36 2.57 -10.87
N THR A 106 25.83 2.27 -12.07
CA THR A 106 27.15 2.70 -12.56
C THR A 106 27.02 4.05 -13.26
N TYR A 107 27.91 5.00 -12.94
CA TYR A 107 27.97 6.27 -13.66
C TYR A 107 28.56 6.09 -15.07
N LEU A 108 27.98 6.76 -16.06
CA LEU A 108 28.22 6.53 -17.49
C LEU A 108 29.13 7.58 -18.17
N GLY A 109 29.68 8.53 -17.41
CA GLY A 109 30.52 9.61 -17.93
C GLY A 109 32.01 9.44 -17.69
#